data_AF-A0A966R8L4-F1
#
_entry.id   AF-A0A966R8L4-F1
#
_cell.length_a   1.000
_cell.length_b   1.000
_cell.length_c   1.000
_cell.angle_alpha   90.00
_cell.angle_beta   90.00
_cell.angle_gamma   90.00
#
_symmetry.space_group_name_H-M   'P 1'
#
loop_
_entity.id
_entity.type
_entity.pdbx_description
1 polymer ?
#
loop_
_entity_poly.entity_id
_entity_poly.type
_entity_poly.pdbx_seq_one_letter_code
_entity_poly.pdbx_strand_id
1 'polypeptide(L)' 'MVVRYEGACGSCPSARTATLDGITGILRHEYHPDIRIEAV' A
#
# COMPACT_ATOMS: atom_id res chain seq x y z
N MET A 1 1.05 7.46 10.89
CA MET A 1 1.80 6.18 10.96
C MET A 1 2.20 5.78 9.55
N VAL A 2 3.44 5.28 9.37
CA VAL A 2 3.97 4.92 8.05
C VAL A 2 4.23 3.41 8.00
N VAL A 3 3.71 2.74 6.99
CA VAL A 3 3.91 1.30 6.74
C VAL A 3 4.71 1.15 5.45
N ARG A 4 5.77 0.35 5.48
CA ARG A 4 6.59 0.06 4.30
C ARG A 4 6.13 -1.20 3.60
N TYR A 5 5.95 -1.11 2.29
CA TYR A 5 5.56 -2.23 1.45
C TYR A 5 6.78 -2.84 0.74
N GLU A 6 7.22 -3.99 1.25
CA GLU A 6 8.35 -4.79 0.73
C GLU A 6 7.93 -5.80 -0.38
N GLY A 7 6.69 -5.68 -0.89
CA GLY A 7 6.11 -6.64 -1.82
C GLY A 7 6.31 -6.31 -3.30
N ALA A 8 6.12 -7.37 -4.11
CA ALA A 8 6.24 -7.48 -5.56
C ALA A 8 7.65 -7.19 -6.14
N CYS A 9 8.23 -8.21 -6.77
CA CYS A 9 9.33 -8.08 -7.72
C CYS A 9 9.00 -6.91 -8.66
N GLY A 10 9.86 -5.90 -8.80
CA GLY A 10 9.56 -4.61 -9.45
C GLY A 10 9.23 -4.65 -10.95
N SER A 11 8.77 -5.78 -11.49
CA SER A 11 8.55 -6.06 -12.90
C SER A 11 7.21 -5.57 -13.46
N CYS A 12 6.21 -5.26 -12.63
CA CYS A 12 4.90 -4.76 -13.08
C CYS A 12 4.43 -3.53 -12.28
N PRO A 13 4.69 -2.30 -12.76
CA PRO A 13 4.31 -1.06 -12.08
C PRO A 13 2.81 -0.95 -11.81
N SER A 14 1.98 -1.44 -12.74
CA SER A 14 0.52 -1.41 -12.63
C SER A 14 -0.01 -2.31 -11.51
N ALA A 15 0.56 -3.50 -11.34
CA ALA A 15 0.19 -4.40 -10.25
C ALA A 15 0.56 -3.78 -8.90
N ARG A 16 1.72 -3.10 -8.81
CA ARG A 16 2.18 -2.45 -7.59
C ARG A 16 1.22 -1.33 -7.15
N THR A 17 0.82 -0.44 -8.04
CA THR A 17 -0.07 0.69 -7.71
C THR A 17 -1.45 0.20 -7.24
N ALA A 18 -2.10 -0.68 -8.02
CA ALA A 18 -3.44 -1.17 -7.66
C ALA A 18 -3.44 -1.94 -6.33
N THR A 19 -2.38 -2.71 -6.06
CA THR A 19 -2.22 -3.39 -4.77
C THR A 19 -2.02 -2.40 -3.62
N LEU A 20 -1.17 -1.38 -3.78
CA LEU A 20 -0.93 -0.36 -2.75
C LEU A 20 -2.19 0.45 -2.42
N ASP A 21 -2.97 0.80 -3.44
CA ASP A 21 -4.24 1.52 -3.26
C ASP A 21 -5.26 0.66 -2.51
N GLY A 22 -5.36 -0.62 -2.87
CA GLY A 22 -6.23 -1.57 -2.18
C GLY A 22 -5.86 -1.75 -0.71
N ILE A 23 -4.58 -1.97 -0.40
CA ILE A 23 -4.10 -2.10 0.99
C ILE A 23 -4.34 -0.80 1.75
N THR A 24 -4.08 0.36 1.14
CA THR A 24 -4.31 1.67 1.78
C THR A 24 -5.79 1.85 2.13
N GLY A 25 -6.70 1.50 1.24
CA GLY A 25 -8.15 1.56 1.48
C GLY A 25 -8.58 0.70 2.67
N ILE A 26 -8.15 -0.56 2.70
CA ILE A 26 -8.46 -1.50 3.79
C ILE A 26 -7.96 -0.96 5.13
N LEU A 27 -6.68 -0.57 5.21
CA LEU A 27 -6.09 -0.11 6.46
C LEU A 27 -6.74 1.19 6.98
N ARG A 28 -7.11 2.10 6.08
CA ARG A 28 -7.81 3.33 6.45
C ARG A 28 -9.23 3.08 6.95
N HIS A 29 -9.90 2.09 6.36
CA HIS A 29 -11.25 1.71 6.75
C HIS A 29 -11.27 0.97 8.10
N GLU A 30 -10.36 0.02 8.30
CA GLU A 30 -10.39 -0.88 9.46
C GLU A 30 -9.63 -0.34 10.68
N TYR A 31 -8.62 0.50 10.49
CA TYR A 31 -7.73 0.92 11.59
C TYR A 31 -7.70 2.44 11.80
N HIS A 32 -7.24 3.23 10.82
CA HIS A 32 -7.11 4.68 10.98
C HIS A 32 -7.00 5.44 9.65
N PRO A 33 -7.74 6.54 9.44
CA PRO A 33 -7.79 7.24 8.15
C PRO A 33 -6.44 7.82 7.70
N ASP A 34 -5.55 8.16 8.63
CA ASP A 34 -4.25 8.78 8.32
C ASP A 34 -3.11 7.78 8.03
N ILE A 35 -3.41 6.49 7.87
CA ILE A 35 -2.39 5.50 7.48
C ILE A 35 -1.91 5.80 6.06
N ARG A 36 -0.58 5.74 5.88
CA ARG A 36 0.11 5.94 4.60
C ARG A 36 1.08 4.78 4.37
N ILE A 37 1.08 4.26 3.14
CA ILE A 37 1.95 3.19 2.70
C ILE A 37 3.02 3.77 1.78
N GLU A 38 4.28 3.39 2.01
CA GLU A 38 5.42 3.76 1.17
C GLU A 38 6.01 2.50 0.55
N ALA A 39 6.16 2.52 -0.78
CA ALA A 39 6.80 1.43 -1.52
C ALA A 39 8.31 1.66 -1.56
N VAL A 40 9.10 0.60 -1.42
CA VAL A 40 10.58 0.65 -1.46
C VAL A 40 11.12 0.74 -2.88
#